data_AF-A0ABD6EQE9-F1
#
_entry.id   AF-A0ABD6EQE9-F1
#
_cell.length_a   1.000
_cell.length_b   1.000
_cell.length_c   1.000
_cell.angle_alpha   90.00
_cell.angle_beta   90.00
_cell.angle_gamma   90.00
#
_symmetry.space_group_name_H-M   'P 1'
#
loop_
_entity.id
_entity.type
_entity.pdbx_description
1 polymer ?
#
loop_
_entity_poly.entity_id
_entity_poly.type
_entity_poly.pdbx_seq_one_letter_code
_entity_poly.pdbx_strand_id
1 'polypeptide(L)'
;MRSPPKIDAFLRICNASKNRFPNILLYDRTRVKIKDNFTGMGDYYHASYVDSYETKKGYILAQAPFDDVTQSDFWRMVYQIVPQLVILLTATSGSDGRAKTLKFWPMEKEERIFAANKIKVKSTHMEQERDLDLYELLITGTDGEAAVTTLIHYKKWIEDREIPDNLLEFRATVKIWKARAEKKNRLGPLLLVCPTGVHRAGTFVALDIVLDRMNKEKRVGYSKTVAVLRKQRYGCLTFFEHYSQIADLIMRQAISSGIANPMAISSRK
;
A
#
# COMPACT_ATOMS: atom_id res chain seq x y z
N MET A 1 -26.30 15.14 -10.66
CA MET A 1 -25.00 14.50 -11.00
C MET A 1 -23.98 14.91 -9.94
N ARG A 2 -23.26 13.97 -9.31
CA ARG A 2 -22.15 14.34 -8.41
C ARG A 2 -20.99 14.81 -9.28
N SER A 3 -20.44 15.99 -9.00
CA SER A 3 -19.32 16.57 -9.74
C SER A 3 -18.14 15.57 -9.83
N PRO A 4 -17.39 15.57 -10.95
CA PRO A 4 -16.22 14.70 -11.09
C PRO A 4 -15.18 14.99 -9.99
N PRO A 5 -14.39 13.99 -9.57
CA PRO A 5 -13.34 14.20 -8.57
C PRO A 5 -12.31 15.23 -9.07
N LYS A 6 -11.94 16.19 -8.22
CA LYS A 6 -10.84 17.12 -8.50
C LYS A 6 -9.47 16.45 -8.40
N ILE A 7 -8.53 16.92 -9.21
CA ILE A 7 -7.14 16.46 -9.29
C ILE A 7 -6.18 17.66 -9.38
N ASP A 8 -6.56 18.80 -8.80
CA ASP A 8 -5.89 20.08 -8.93
C ASP A 8 -4.44 19.98 -8.43
N ALA A 9 -4.20 19.29 -7.31
CA ALA A 9 -2.85 19.10 -6.79
C ALA A 9 -1.97 18.24 -7.69
N PHE A 10 -2.54 17.24 -8.38
CA PHE A 10 -1.82 16.39 -9.33
C PHE A 10 -1.36 17.19 -10.56
N LEU A 11 -2.18 18.14 -11.02
CA LEU A 11 -1.93 18.95 -12.21
C LEU A 11 -1.02 20.18 -11.96
N ARG A 12 -0.68 20.49 -10.71
CA ARG A 12 0.24 21.59 -10.39
C ARG A 12 1.61 21.31 -11.00
N ILE A 13 2.16 22.30 -11.71
CA ILE A 13 3.47 22.21 -12.37
C ILE A 13 4.57 21.77 -11.39
N CYS A 14 4.58 22.31 -10.17
CA CYS A 14 5.56 21.97 -9.13
C CYS A 14 5.46 20.52 -8.61
N ASN A 15 4.35 19.82 -8.87
CA ASN A 15 4.15 18.43 -8.47
C ASN A 15 4.33 17.44 -9.63
N ALA A 16 4.45 17.91 -10.88
CA ALA A 16 4.53 17.05 -12.05
C ALA A 16 5.72 16.08 -11.99
N SER A 17 6.89 16.56 -11.55
CA SER A 17 8.10 15.75 -11.35
C SER A 17 7.97 14.72 -10.22
N LYS A 18 7.00 14.87 -9.32
CA LYS A 18 6.74 13.94 -8.21
C LYS A 18 5.80 12.78 -8.60
N ASN A 19 5.33 12.75 -9.85
CA ASN A 19 4.47 11.71 -10.40
C ASN A 19 5.27 10.81 -11.33
N ARG A 20 5.50 9.55 -10.95
CA ARG A 20 6.25 8.61 -11.82
C ARG A 20 5.47 8.21 -13.05
N PHE A 21 4.13 8.17 -12.93
CA PHE A 21 3.22 7.75 -13.98
C PHE A 21 2.17 8.84 -14.24
N PRO A 22 2.29 9.61 -15.34
CA PRO A 22 1.35 10.69 -15.66
C PRO A 22 -0.09 10.23 -15.88
N ASN A 23 -0.28 8.96 -16.26
CA ASN A 23 -1.59 8.36 -16.48
C ASN A 23 -2.26 7.83 -15.19
N ILE A 24 -1.60 7.92 -14.04
CA ILE A 24 -2.14 7.49 -12.74
C ILE A 24 -2.47 8.74 -11.93
N LEU A 25 -3.74 9.15 -12.01
CA LEU A 25 -4.22 10.38 -11.38
C LEU A 25 -4.27 10.27 -9.85
N LEU A 26 -4.19 11.42 -9.18
CA LEU A 26 -4.37 11.53 -7.73
C LEU A 26 -5.55 12.43 -7.40
N TYR A 27 -6.57 11.88 -6.72
CA TYR A 27 -7.73 12.66 -6.30
C TYR A 27 -7.42 13.56 -5.09
N ASP A 28 -7.82 14.83 -5.16
CA ASP A 28 -7.60 15.78 -4.05
C ASP A 28 -8.34 15.39 -2.77
N ARG A 29 -9.54 14.82 -2.90
CA ARG A 29 -10.41 14.48 -1.75
C ARG A 29 -9.85 13.39 -0.85
N THR A 30 -8.97 12.53 -1.37
CA THR A 30 -8.42 11.38 -0.65
C THR A 30 -6.90 11.41 -0.57
N ARG A 31 -6.21 12.36 -1.22
CA ARG A 31 -4.75 12.43 -1.13
C ARG A 31 -4.27 12.64 0.30
N VAL A 32 -3.14 12.04 0.63
CA VAL A 32 -2.41 12.37 1.85
C VAL A 32 -1.78 13.76 1.67
N LYS A 33 -1.87 14.60 2.70
CA LYS A 33 -1.24 15.93 2.72
C LYS A 33 -0.12 15.92 3.75
N ILE A 34 1.08 16.26 3.32
CA ILE A 34 2.21 16.48 4.23
C ILE A 34 2.02 17.86 4.87
N LYS A 35 2.10 17.94 6.19
CA LYS A 35 1.79 19.11 7.01
C LYS A 35 3.03 19.75 7.63
N ASP A 36 4.20 19.14 7.48
CA ASP A 36 5.42 19.77 7.97
C ASP A 36 5.70 21.08 7.22
N ASN A 37 6.40 21.98 7.90
CA ASN A 37 6.76 23.29 7.38
C ASN A 37 8.17 23.30 6.78
N PHE A 38 8.62 22.20 6.15
CA PHE A 38 9.88 22.22 5.41
C PHE A 38 9.72 23.11 4.17
N THR A 39 10.09 24.38 4.34
CA THR A 39 10.01 25.45 3.34
C THR A 39 10.54 24.97 1.99
N GLY A 40 9.70 25.06 0.96
CA GLY A 40 10.04 24.69 -0.42
C GLY A 40 9.69 23.27 -0.85
N MET A 41 9.36 22.34 0.06
CA MET A 41 9.08 20.94 -0.32
C MET A 41 7.59 20.65 -0.59
N GLY A 42 6.68 21.52 -0.16
CA GLY A 42 5.24 21.41 -0.41
C GLY A 42 4.53 20.27 0.36
N ASP A 43 3.21 20.16 0.15
CA ASP A 43 2.31 19.22 0.87
C ASP A 43 2.01 17.91 0.10
N TYR A 44 2.71 17.69 -1.02
CA TYR A 44 2.33 16.70 -2.03
C TYR A 44 3.19 15.44 -1.96
N TYR A 45 2.51 14.29 -1.89
CA TYR A 45 3.05 12.99 -2.25
C TYR A 45 1.96 12.15 -2.93
N HIS A 46 2.33 11.28 -3.87
CA HIS A 46 1.37 10.49 -4.66
C HIS A 46 0.82 9.30 -3.86
N ALA A 47 -0.02 9.62 -2.87
CA ALA A 47 -0.64 8.65 -1.99
C ALA A 47 -2.08 9.03 -1.66
N SER A 48 -2.96 8.03 -1.49
CA SER A 48 -4.36 8.24 -1.12
C SER A 48 -4.75 7.40 0.09
N TYR A 49 -5.54 8.00 0.98
CA TYR A 49 -6.27 7.25 2.00
C TYR A 49 -7.37 6.41 1.36
N VAL A 50 -7.51 5.19 1.87
CA VAL A 50 -8.52 4.21 1.47
C VAL A 50 -9.14 3.62 2.72
N ASP A 51 -10.46 3.41 2.70
CA ASP A 51 -11.14 2.82 3.83
C ASP A 51 -10.84 1.33 3.92
N SER A 52 -10.68 0.83 5.16
CA SER A 52 -10.72 -0.61 5.40
C SER A 52 -12.14 -1.10 5.53
N TYR A 53 -12.27 -2.41 5.73
CA TYR A 53 -13.58 -2.99 6.05
C TYR A 53 -14.17 -2.38 7.34
N GLU A 54 -13.32 -2.04 8.32
CA GLU A 54 -13.76 -1.62 9.66
C GLU A 54 -13.57 -0.13 9.94
N THR A 55 -12.59 0.50 9.30
CA THR A 55 -12.10 1.81 9.72
C THR A 55 -11.96 2.74 8.52
N LYS A 56 -12.46 3.96 8.68
CA LYS A 56 -12.20 5.04 7.71
C LYS A 56 -10.71 5.31 7.64
N LYS A 57 -10.18 5.48 6.41
CA LYS A 57 -8.75 5.70 6.17
C LYS A 57 -7.84 4.61 6.76
N GLY A 58 -8.30 3.37 6.86
CA GLY A 58 -7.52 2.25 7.41
C GLY A 58 -6.30 1.87 6.57
N TYR A 59 -6.24 2.28 5.30
CA TYR A 59 -5.09 2.10 4.43
C TYR A 59 -4.60 3.43 3.85
N ILE A 60 -3.33 3.44 3.45
CA ILE A 60 -2.77 4.39 2.50
C ILE A 60 -2.19 3.60 1.34
N LEU A 61 -2.53 3.97 0.11
CA LEU A 61 -1.96 3.40 -1.10
C LEU A 61 -1.04 4.46 -1.71
N ALA A 62 0.24 4.13 -1.81
CA ALA A 62 1.30 5.06 -2.18
C ALA A 62 2.14 4.53 -3.33
N GLN A 63 2.49 5.42 -4.24
CA GLN A 63 3.51 5.15 -5.24
C GLN A 63 4.87 4.89 -4.56
N ALA A 64 5.69 4.00 -5.09
CA ALA A 64 7.07 3.88 -4.62
C ALA A 64 7.86 5.16 -4.98
N PRO A 65 8.71 5.67 -4.07
CA PRO A 65 9.63 6.76 -4.39
C PRO A 65 10.68 6.28 -5.40
N PHE A 66 11.12 7.20 -6.26
CA PHE A 66 11.90 6.86 -7.45
C PHE A 66 13.06 7.84 -7.72
N ASP A 67 13.23 8.84 -6.87
CA ASP A 67 14.35 9.78 -6.85
C ASP A 67 14.52 10.33 -5.43
N ASP A 68 15.55 11.15 -5.18
CA ASP A 68 15.84 11.67 -3.84
C ASP A 68 14.75 12.59 -3.30
N VAL A 69 14.10 13.36 -4.19
CA VAL A 69 13.00 14.28 -3.82
C VAL A 69 11.80 13.49 -3.30
N THR A 70 11.38 12.46 -4.04
CA THR A 70 10.24 11.62 -3.67
C THR A 70 10.55 10.68 -2.52
N GLN A 71 11.81 10.23 -2.34
CA GLN A 71 12.24 9.53 -1.14
C GLN A 71 12.10 10.42 0.11
N SER A 72 12.49 11.69 -0.01
CA SER A 72 12.31 12.67 1.05
C SER A 72 10.85 12.89 1.40
N ASP A 73 9.99 13.14 0.40
CA ASP A 73 8.55 13.32 0.61
C ASP A 73 7.88 12.07 1.18
N PHE A 74 8.33 10.88 0.78
CA PHE A 74 7.85 9.62 1.33
C PHE A 74 8.12 9.53 2.83
N TRP A 75 9.37 9.76 3.27
CA TRP A 75 9.71 9.65 4.69
C TRP A 75 9.11 10.77 5.53
N ARG A 76 8.92 11.97 4.98
CA ARG A 76 8.10 13.05 5.59
C ARG A 76 6.67 12.56 5.86
N MET A 77 6.05 11.94 4.86
CA MET A 77 4.72 11.35 5.01
C MET A 77 4.70 10.22 6.04
N VAL A 78 5.65 9.28 5.99
CA VAL A 78 5.70 8.16 6.94
C VAL A 78 5.88 8.65 8.38
N TYR A 79 6.78 9.60 8.61
CA TYR A 79 7.01 10.17 9.93
C TYR A 79 5.75 10.85 10.48
N GLN A 80 5.05 11.64 9.67
CA GLN A 80 3.80 12.29 10.06
C GLN A 80 2.69 11.28 10.38
N ILE A 81 2.57 10.23 9.55
CA ILE A 81 1.45 9.29 9.62
C ILE A 81 1.66 8.23 10.70
N VAL A 82 2.91 7.86 10.97
CA VAL A 82 3.29 6.75 11.84
C VAL A 82 2.48 5.49 11.50
N PRO A 83 2.60 4.95 10.27
CA PRO A 83 1.82 3.79 9.86
C PRO A 83 2.13 2.60 10.77
N GLN A 84 1.14 1.72 10.94
CA GLN A 84 1.32 0.45 11.66
C GLN A 84 2.42 -0.41 11.02
N LEU A 85 2.31 -0.54 9.69
CA LEU A 85 3.22 -1.26 8.83
C LEU A 85 3.37 -0.49 7.53
N VAL A 86 4.57 -0.55 6.96
CA VAL A 86 4.83 -0.24 5.56
C VAL A 86 4.92 -1.57 4.81
N ILE A 87 4.13 -1.75 3.76
CA ILE A 87 4.03 -3.01 3.01
C ILE A 87 4.47 -2.72 1.58
N LEU A 88 5.69 -3.12 1.23
CA LEU A 88 6.25 -2.96 -0.11
C LEU A 88 5.95 -4.19 -0.96
N LEU A 89 5.05 -4.04 -1.94
CA LEU A 89 4.56 -5.10 -2.82
C LEU A 89 5.31 -5.11 -4.15
N THR A 90 6.63 -5.32 -4.13
CA THR A 90 7.42 -5.45 -5.36
C THR A 90 8.76 -6.09 -5.12
N ALA A 91 9.24 -6.92 -6.04
CA ALA A 91 10.66 -7.16 -6.18
C ALA A 91 11.40 -5.84 -6.50
N THR A 92 12.67 -5.72 -6.08
CA THR A 92 13.53 -4.60 -6.47
C THR A 92 13.94 -4.67 -7.93
N SER A 93 14.07 -5.89 -8.47
CA SER A 93 14.43 -6.17 -9.86
C SER A 93 13.38 -7.05 -10.53
N GLY A 94 13.17 -6.84 -11.83
CA GLY A 94 12.34 -7.68 -12.69
C GLY A 94 13.02 -9.01 -13.05
N SER A 95 12.27 -9.90 -13.69
CA SER A 95 12.83 -11.13 -14.27
C SER A 95 13.84 -10.86 -15.39
N ASP A 96 13.76 -9.69 -16.00
CA ASP A 96 14.70 -9.16 -17.01
C ASP A 96 15.93 -8.46 -16.40
N GLY A 97 16.07 -8.49 -15.07
CA GLY A 97 17.15 -7.82 -14.33
C GLY A 97 16.99 -6.30 -14.19
N ARG A 98 15.93 -5.69 -14.77
CA ARG A 98 15.72 -4.23 -14.67
C ARG A 98 15.18 -3.84 -13.31
N ALA A 99 15.68 -2.75 -12.74
CA ALA A 99 15.18 -2.24 -11.47
C ALA A 99 13.71 -1.80 -11.59
N LYS A 100 12.82 -2.40 -10.79
CA LYS A 100 11.40 -2.00 -10.69
C LYS A 100 11.23 -0.86 -9.68
N THR A 101 12.00 -0.90 -8.60
CA THR A 101 12.02 0.15 -7.58
C THR A 101 13.43 0.42 -7.11
N LEU A 102 13.71 1.69 -6.81
CA LEU A 102 14.90 2.03 -6.02
C LEU A 102 14.69 1.55 -4.59
N LYS A 103 15.79 1.21 -3.94
CA LYS A 103 15.81 0.91 -2.52
C LYS A 103 15.91 2.20 -1.73
N PHE A 104 14.77 2.64 -1.21
CA PHE A 104 14.60 3.90 -0.48
C PHE A 104 14.69 3.77 1.04
N TRP A 105 14.95 2.56 1.56
CA TRP A 105 15.08 2.27 3.00
C TRP A 105 16.51 1.81 3.33
N PRO A 106 16.97 2.03 4.57
CA PRO A 106 18.28 1.56 5.03
C PRO A 106 18.34 0.03 5.21
N MET A 107 19.53 -0.57 5.05
CA MET A 107 19.78 -1.93 5.58
C MET A 107 19.99 -1.92 7.07
N GLU A 108 20.03 -3.11 7.66
CA GLU A 108 20.39 -3.31 9.06
C GLU A 108 21.62 -2.48 9.47
N LYS A 109 21.48 -1.71 10.54
CA LYS A 109 22.49 -0.80 11.11
C LYS A 109 22.89 0.38 10.21
N GLU A 110 22.34 0.51 9.00
CA GLU A 110 22.47 1.72 8.20
C GLU A 110 21.51 2.81 8.70
N GLU A 111 21.95 4.06 8.57
CA GLU A 111 21.13 5.25 8.73
C GLU A 111 21.17 6.05 7.42
N ARG A 112 20.01 6.52 6.99
CA ARG A 112 19.87 7.41 5.84
C ARG A 112 19.16 8.68 6.25
N ILE A 113 19.60 9.79 5.65
CA ILE A 113 19.12 11.11 6.00
C ILE A 113 18.39 11.71 4.78
N PHE A 114 17.19 12.22 5.02
CA PHE A 114 16.29 12.76 4.02
C PHE A 114 15.84 14.19 4.39
N ALA A 115 15.14 14.87 3.47
CA ALA A 115 14.56 16.21 3.67
C ALA A 115 15.58 17.29 4.09
N ALA A 116 16.73 17.35 3.42
CA ALA A 116 17.82 18.28 3.75
C ALA A 116 18.27 18.17 5.22
N ASN A 117 18.57 16.94 5.65
CA ASN A 117 19.08 16.60 6.99
C ASN A 117 18.08 16.66 8.14
N LYS A 118 16.79 16.56 7.82
CA LYS A 118 15.69 16.76 8.78
C LYS A 118 14.98 15.48 9.21
N ILE A 119 15.05 14.43 8.40
CA ILE A 119 14.49 13.12 8.73
C ILE A 119 15.58 12.08 8.65
N LYS A 120 15.79 11.35 9.75
CA LYS A 120 16.74 10.23 9.81
C LYS A 120 15.96 8.93 9.86
N VAL A 121 16.32 7.97 9.04
CA VAL A 121 15.72 6.64 9.00
C VAL A 121 16.83 5.62 9.24
N LYS A 122 16.69 4.84 10.30
CA LYS A 122 17.65 3.81 10.68
C LYS A 122 16.95 2.46 10.75
N SER A 123 17.57 1.42 10.17
CA SER A 123 17.09 0.05 10.38
C SER A 123 17.74 -0.51 11.65
N THR A 124 16.93 -0.83 12.65
CA THR A 124 17.41 -1.37 13.93
C THR A 124 17.49 -2.89 13.93
N HIS A 125 16.69 -3.55 13.09
CA HIS A 125 16.61 -5.00 12.98
C HIS A 125 16.18 -5.39 11.56
N MET A 126 16.70 -6.50 11.05
CA MET A 126 16.33 -7.04 9.74
C MET A 126 16.20 -8.56 9.79
N GLU A 127 15.14 -9.09 9.19
CA GLU A 127 14.99 -10.53 8.93
C GLU A 127 14.81 -10.73 7.43
N GLN A 128 15.65 -11.56 6.82
CA GLN A 128 15.60 -11.82 5.38
C GLN A 128 15.14 -13.25 5.11
N GLU A 129 14.10 -13.39 4.31
CA GLU A 129 13.56 -14.68 3.86
C GLU A 129 13.51 -14.72 2.33
N ARG A 130 13.17 -15.88 1.74
CA ARG A 130 13.13 -16.02 0.28
C ARG A 130 12.18 -15.00 -0.38
N ASP A 131 10.93 -14.94 0.10
CA ASP A 131 9.85 -14.18 -0.55
C ASP A 131 9.54 -12.85 0.14
N LEU A 132 10.13 -12.61 1.32
CA LEU A 132 9.75 -11.52 2.21
C LEU A 132 10.94 -11.08 3.05
N ASP A 133 11.15 -9.77 3.20
CA ASP A 133 12.09 -9.23 4.19
C ASP A 133 11.33 -8.35 5.20
N LEU A 134 11.79 -8.33 6.44
CA LEU A 134 11.26 -7.51 7.52
C LEU A 134 12.33 -6.54 8.00
N TYR A 135 11.93 -5.31 8.27
CA TYR A 135 12.78 -4.28 8.84
C TYR A 135 12.04 -3.56 9.97
N GLU A 136 12.66 -3.45 11.15
CA GLU A 136 12.22 -2.47 12.14
C GLU A 136 12.95 -1.15 11.87
N LEU A 137 12.17 -0.09 11.65
CA LEU A 137 12.68 1.21 11.25
C LEU A 137 12.41 2.23 12.34
N LEU A 138 13.47 2.90 12.77
CA LEU A 138 13.44 4.08 13.63
C LEU A 138 13.51 5.32 12.74
N ILE A 139 12.53 6.20 12.86
CA ILE A 139 12.40 7.42 12.07
C ILE A 139 12.44 8.60 13.03
N THR A 140 13.48 9.43 12.94
CA THR A 140 13.65 10.62 13.79
C THR A 140 13.33 11.87 12.98
N GLY A 141 12.41 12.68 13.49
CA GLY A 141 12.03 13.96 12.90
C GLY A 141 12.90 15.13 13.37
N THR A 142 12.51 16.33 12.98
CA THR A 142 13.25 17.57 13.33
C THR A 142 13.03 18.07 14.74
N ASP A 143 11.94 17.65 15.36
CA ASP A 143 11.64 17.87 16.78
C ASP A 143 12.50 16.99 17.70
N GLY A 144 13.28 16.06 17.14
CA GLY A 144 14.06 15.08 17.90
C GLY A 144 13.25 13.85 18.32
N GLU A 145 11.94 13.84 18.05
CA GLU A 145 11.06 12.72 18.38
C GLU A 145 11.26 11.58 17.40
N ALA A 146 11.15 10.35 17.92
CA ALA A 146 11.34 9.14 17.14
C ALA A 146 10.04 8.33 17.02
N ALA A 147 9.71 7.95 15.80
CA ALA A 147 8.64 7.03 15.48
C ALA A 147 9.23 5.67 15.06
N VAL A 148 8.54 4.58 15.42
CA VAL A 148 8.94 3.23 15.00
C VAL A 148 7.85 2.61 14.14
N THR A 149 8.26 2.10 12.97
CA THR A 149 7.39 1.32 12.08
C THR A 149 8.09 0.04 11.65
N THR A 150 7.33 -0.92 11.14
CA THR A 150 7.87 -2.12 10.51
C THR A 150 7.64 -2.05 9.01
N LEU A 151 8.69 -2.27 8.21
CA LEU A 151 8.59 -2.45 6.77
C LEU A 151 8.59 -3.95 6.46
N ILE A 152 7.58 -4.40 5.73
CA ILE A 152 7.46 -5.75 5.16
C ILE A 152 7.68 -5.61 3.66
N HIS A 153 8.80 -6.13 3.15
CA HIS A 153 9.14 -6.13 1.73
C HIS A 153 8.79 -7.48 1.11
N TYR A 154 7.67 -7.52 0.39
CA TYR A 154 7.22 -8.71 -0.33
C TYR A 154 7.82 -8.77 -1.73
N LYS A 155 8.77 -9.69 -1.91
CA LYS A 155 9.62 -9.81 -3.10
C LYS A 155 8.98 -10.65 -4.20
N LYS A 156 8.04 -11.53 -3.88
CA LYS A 156 7.45 -12.45 -4.86
C LYS A 156 6.58 -11.76 -5.92
N TRP A 157 6.09 -10.55 -5.64
CA TRP A 157 5.34 -9.79 -6.64
C TRP A 157 6.30 -9.08 -7.60
N ILE A 158 6.65 -9.75 -8.70
CA ILE A 158 7.62 -9.23 -9.69
C ILE A 158 6.91 -8.41 -10.75
N GLU A 159 5.92 -8.99 -11.41
CA GLU A 159 5.22 -8.39 -12.54
C GLU A 159 3.83 -7.87 -12.21
N ASP A 160 3.43 -6.80 -12.89
CA ASP A 160 2.13 -6.17 -12.68
C ASP A 160 0.98 -7.03 -13.16
N ARG A 161 1.16 -8.02 -14.03
CA ARG A 161 0.06 -8.84 -14.58
C ARG A 161 -0.10 -10.20 -13.90
N GLU A 162 0.83 -10.55 -13.02
CA GLU A 162 0.88 -11.85 -12.36
C GLU A 162 0.67 -11.65 -10.86
N ILE A 163 -0.38 -12.27 -10.33
CA ILE A 163 -0.60 -12.31 -8.89
C ILE A 163 0.20 -13.50 -8.34
N PRO A 164 1.06 -13.30 -7.33
CA PRO A 164 1.76 -14.40 -6.70
C PRO A 164 0.80 -15.44 -6.11
N ASP A 165 1.16 -16.70 -6.30
CA ASP A 165 0.43 -17.86 -5.77
C ASP A 165 0.25 -17.83 -4.24
N ASN A 166 1.22 -17.27 -3.51
CA ASN A 166 1.22 -17.20 -2.04
C ASN A 166 0.62 -15.91 -1.46
N LEU A 167 -0.26 -15.22 -2.20
CA LEU A 167 -0.85 -13.96 -1.76
C LEU A 167 -1.71 -14.11 -0.49
N LEU A 168 -2.39 -15.26 -0.31
CA LEU A 168 -3.22 -15.53 0.86
C LEU A 168 -2.38 -15.73 2.13
N GLU A 169 -1.27 -16.46 2.00
CA GLU A 169 -0.28 -16.69 3.04
C GLU A 169 0.38 -15.36 3.43
N PHE A 170 0.75 -14.57 2.42
CA PHE A 170 1.29 -13.23 2.65
C PHE A 170 0.29 -12.33 3.40
N ARG A 171 -0.99 -12.37 3.02
CA ARG A 171 -2.05 -11.65 3.74
C ARG A 171 -2.14 -12.10 5.20
N ALA A 172 -2.06 -13.40 5.48
CA ALA A 172 -2.06 -13.91 6.86
C ALA A 172 -0.87 -13.36 7.66
N THR A 173 0.32 -13.32 7.06
CA THR A 173 1.51 -12.69 7.64
C THR A 173 1.27 -11.21 7.97
N VAL A 174 0.69 -10.44 7.04
CA VAL A 174 0.32 -9.03 7.29
C VAL A 174 -0.63 -8.90 8.47
N LYS A 175 -1.65 -9.77 8.61
CA LYS A 175 -2.58 -9.75 9.76
C LYS A 175 -1.86 -10.04 11.09
N ILE A 176 -0.93 -11.00 11.12
CA ILE A 176 -0.12 -11.30 12.32
C ILE A 176 0.72 -10.08 12.73
N TRP A 177 1.42 -9.46 11.77
CA TRP A 177 2.23 -8.28 12.04
C TRP A 177 1.39 -7.06 12.43
N LYS A 178 0.20 -6.90 11.85
CA LYS A 178 -0.75 -5.86 12.25
C LYS A 178 -1.15 -6.04 13.72
N ALA A 179 -1.53 -7.25 14.13
CA ALA A 179 -1.89 -7.54 15.52
C ALA A 179 -0.70 -7.31 16.48
N ARG A 180 0.53 -7.62 16.06
CA ARG A 180 1.75 -7.29 16.84
C ARG A 180 1.95 -5.78 16.98
N ALA A 181 1.75 -5.01 15.92
CA ALA A 181 1.84 -3.56 15.93
C ALA A 181 0.78 -2.94 16.87
N GLU A 182 -0.46 -3.44 16.82
CA GLU A 182 -1.55 -3.02 17.71
C GLU A 182 -1.23 -3.31 19.19
N LYS A 183 -0.62 -4.45 19.52
CA LYS A 183 -0.14 -4.75 20.88
C LYS A 183 0.93 -3.77 21.36
N LYS A 184 1.70 -3.18 20.46
CA LYS A 184 2.67 -2.10 20.74
C LYS A 184 2.02 -0.69 20.68
N ASN A 185 0.68 -0.61 20.72
CA ASN A 185 -0.11 0.62 20.61
C ASN A 185 0.15 1.44 19.33
N ARG A 186 0.57 0.78 18.24
CA ARG A 186 0.70 1.43 16.92
C ARG A 186 -0.65 1.31 16.23
N LEU A 187 -1.35 2.45 16.08
CA LEU A 187 -2.74 2.49 15.57
C LEU A 187 -2.90 3.25 14.25
N GLY A 188 -1.78 3.59 13.59
CA GLY A 188 -1.79 4.22 12.27
C GLY A 188 -2.32 3.30 11.16
N PRO A 189 -2.56 3.82 9.95
CA PRO A 189 -3.02 3.01 8.82
C PRO A 189 -1.95 2.03 8.35
N LEU A 190 -2.36 1.01 7.61
CA LEU A 190 -1.44 0.19 6.82
C LEU A 190 -1.04 0.96 5.56
N LEU A 191 0.25 1.21 5.37
CA LEU A 191 0.78 1.90 4.20
C LEU A 191 1.24 0.86 3.16
N LEU A 192 0.51 0.73 2.05
CA LEU A 192 0.87 -0.14 0.95
C LEU A 192 1.59 0.64 -0.14
N VAL A 193 2.76 0.14 -0.51
CA VAL A 193 3.66 0.73 -1.50
C VAL A 193 3.85 -0.27 -2.62
N CYS A 194 3.63 0.15 -3.86
CA CYS A 194 4.06 -0.58 -5.04
C CYS A 194 4.51 0.42 -6.11
N PRO A 195 5.09 0.01 -7.25
CA PRO A 195 5.64 0.94 -8.23
C PRO A 195 4.67 2.07 -8.59
N THR A 196 3.39 1.76 -8.78
CA THR A 196 2.32 2.71 -9.09
C THR A 196 1.50 3.18 -7.88
N GLY A 197 1.54 2.44 -6.76
CA GLY A 197 0.62 2.61 -5.64
C GLY A 197 -0.84 2.32 -5.99
N VAL A 198 -1.09 1.53 -7.05
CA VAL A 198 -2.44 1.30 -7.57
C VAL A 198 -2.68 -0.16 -7.90
N HIS A 199 -1.87 -0.78 -8.75
CA HIS A 199 -2.16 -2.12 -9.25
C HIS A 199 -2.05 -3.16 -8.14
N ARG A 200 -0.83 -3.45 -7.69
CA ARG A 200 -0.58 -4.46 -6.64
C ARG A 200 -1.20 -4.09 -5.29
N ALA A 201 -1.04 -2.83 -4.89
CA ALA A 201 -1.60 -2.30 -3.65
C ALA A 201 -3.13 -2.33 -3.64
N GLY A 202 -3.78 -1.88 -4.73
CA GLY A 202 -5.23 -1.92 -4.85
C GLY A 202 -5.78 -3.33 -4.91
N THR A 203 -5.10 -4.24 -5.62
CA THR A 203 -5.44 -5.66 -5.70
C THR A 203 -5.35 -6.34 -4.33
N PHE A 204 -4.27 -6.13 -3.57
CA PHE A 204 -4.14 -6.64 -2.21
C PHE A 204 -5.23 -6.09 -1.28
N VAL A 205 -5.49 -4.78 -1.32
CA VAL A 205 -6.51 -4.15 -0.45
C VAL A 205 -7.92 -4.61 -0.79
N ALA A 206 -8.25 -4.80 -2.07
CA ALA A 206 -9.54 -5.34 -2.48
C ALA A 206 -9.76 -6.75 -1.94
N LEU A 207 -8.74 -7.60 -2.04
CA LEU A 207 -8.75 -8.93 -1.45
C LEU A 207 -8.93 -8.85 0.07
N ASP A 208 -8.13 -8.02 0.75
CA ASP A 208 -8.15 -7.91 2.22
C ASP A 208 -9.52 -7.52 2.76
N ILE A 209 -10.13 -6.48 2.16
CA ILE A 209 -11.46 -5.99 2.55
C ILE A 209 -12.53 -7.06 2.34
N VAL A 210 -12.50 -7.77 1.20
CA VAL A 210 -13.52 -8.80 0.92
C VAL A 210 -13.37 -9.98 1.86
N LEU A 211 -12.15 -10.44 2.12
CA LEU A 211 -11.92 -11.55 3.04
C LEU A 211 -12.28 -11.20 4.49
N ASP A 212 -12.01 -9.96 4.94
CA ASP A 212 -12.48 -9.51 6.26
C ASP A 212 -14.01 -9.51 6.34
N ARG A 213 -14.69 -8.98 5.32
CA ARG A 213 -16.17 -9.02 5.26
C ARG A 213 -16.70 -10.45 5.24
N MET A 214 -16.08 -11.34 4.46
CA MET A 214 -16.48 -12.74 4.41
C MET A 214 -16.34 -13.41 5.77
N ASN A 215 -15.26 -13.13 6.50
CA ASN A 215 -15.04 -13.69 7.82
C ASN A 215 -16.08 -13.21 8.84
N LYS A 216 -16.42 -11.91 8.83
CA LYS A 216 -17.35 -11.32 9.81
C LYS A 216 -18.82 -11.50 9.45
N GLU A 217 -19.20 -11.33 8.19
CA GLU A 217 -20.60 -11.27 7.76
C GLU A 217 -21.03 -12.47 6.91
N LYS A 218 -20.11 -13.36 6.53
CA LYS A 218 -20.39 -14.49 5.60
C LYS A 218 -20.97 -14.01 4.26
N ARG A 219 -20.57 -12.82 3.82
CA ARG A 219 -21.04 -12.17 2.58
C ARG A 219 -19.88 -11.81 1.66
N VAL A 220 -20.06 -12.09 0.37
CA VAL A 220 -19.13 -11.68 -0.70
C VAL A 220 -19.66 -10.43 -1.39
N GLY A 221 -18.82 -9.40 -1.53
CA GLY A 221 -19.21 -8.13 -2.14
C GLY A 221 -18.09 -7.51 -2.96
N TYR A 222 -17.46 -8.29 -3.85
CA TYR A 222 -16.24 -7.90 -4.54
C TYR A 222 -16.43 -6.71 -5.50
N SER A 223 -17.37 -6.78 -6.45
CA SER A 223 -17.63 -5.69 -7.41
C SER A 223 -17.91 -4.34 -6.72
N LYS A 224 -18.75 -4.37 -5.67
CA LYS A 224 -19.06 -3.18 -4.86
C LYS A 224 -17.82 -2.64 -4.13
N THR A 225 -16.99 -3.52 -3.57
CA THR A 225 -15.71 -3.13 -2.94
C THR A 225 -14.79 -2.45 -3.95
N VAL A 226 -14.60 -3.02 -5.13
CA VAL A 226 -13.77 -2.41 -6.20
C VAL A 226 -14.32 -1.05 -6.63
N ALA A 227 -15.63 -0.90 -6.77
CA ALA A 227 -16.26 0.37 -7.12
C ALA A 227 -16.04 1.47 -6.05
N VAL A 228 -15.99 1.10 -4.77
CA VAL A 228 -15.65 2.02 -3.68
C VAL A 228 -14.16 2.37 -3.73
N LEU A 229 -13.28 1.38 -3.89
CA LEU A 229 -11.83 1.60 -3.99
C LEU A 229 -11.47 2.58 -5.12
N ARG A 230 -12.07 2.41 -6.31
CA ARG A 230 -11.84 3.31 -7.46
C ARG A 230 -12.30 4.75 -7.23
N LYS A 231 -13.18 5.00 -6.26
CA LYS A 231 -13.54 6.37 -5.83
C LYS A 231 -12.51 6.97 -4.89
N GLN A 232 -11.71 6.17 -4.20
CA GLN A 232 -10.71 6.62 -3.23
C GLN A 232 -9.30 6.66 -3.82
N ARG A 233 -8.95 5.74 -4.73
CA ARG A 233 -7.69 5.68 -5.46
C ARG A 233 -7.97 5.37 -6.93
N TYR A 234 -7.59 6.30 -7.81
CA TYR A 234 -7.76 6.15 -9.25
C TYR A 234 -6.99 4.94 -9.77
N GLY A 235 -7.54 4.25 -10.78
CA GLY A 235 -6.87 3.15 -11.48
C GLY A 235 -6.87 1.80 -10.75
N CYS A 236 -7.39 1.69 -9.52
CA CYS A 236 -7.43 0.42 -8.79
C CYS A 236 -8.18 -0.67 -9.59
N LEU A 237 -7.53 -1.83 -9.74
CA LEU A 237 -8.03 -2.99 -10.49
C LEU A 237 -8.48 -2.64 -11.93
N THR A 238 -7.73 -1.81 -12.65
CA THR A 238 -8.06 -1.50 -14.06
C THR A 238 -7.79 -2.69 -14.99
N PHE A 239 -6.80 -3.52 -14.67
CA PHE A 239 -6.53 -4.75 -15.41
C PHE A 239 -7.59 -5.81 -15.11
N PHE A 240 -8.19 -6.37 -16.15
CA PHE A 240 -9.23 -7.40 -16.03
C PHE A 240 -8.66 -8.67 -15.40
N GLU A 241 -7.41 -9.00 -15.69
CA GLU A 241 -6.69 -10.16 -15.16
C GLU A 241 -6.60 -10.11 -13.64
N HIS A 242 -6.29 -8.94 -13.06
CA HIS A 242 -6.31 -8.75 -11.60
C HIS A 242 -7.69 -8.94 -11.03
N TYR A 243 -8.71 -8.39 -11.70
CA TYR A 243 -10.07 -8.54 -11.25
C TYR A 243 -10.48 -10.01 -11.23
N SER A 244 -10.24 -10.72 -12.32
CA SER A 244 -10.60 -12.13 -12.51
C SER A 244 -9.86 -13.07 -11.56
N GLN A 245 -8.54 -12.94 -11.44
CA GLN A 245 -7.74 -13.80 -10.57
C GLN A 245 -8.10 -13.63 -9.08
N ILE A 246 -8.34 -12.39 -8.63
CA ILE A 246 -8.82 -12.17 -7.26
C ILE A 246 -10.25 -12.68 -7.06
N ALA A 247 -11.13 -12.56 -8.06
CA ALA A 247 -12.46 -13.13 -7.98
C ALA A 247 -12.41 -14.66 -7.80
N ASP A 248 -11.56 -15.35 -8.57
CA ASP A 248 -11.34 -16.80 -8.44
C ASP A 248 -10.81 -17.15 -7.04
N LEU A 249 -9.80 -16.44 -6.56
CA LEU A 249 -9.22 -16.66 -5.24
C LEU A 249 -10.23 -16.43 -4.10
N ILE A 250 -11.06 -15.39 -4.20
CA ILE A 250 -12.18 -15.14 -3.27
C ILE A 250 -13.20 -16.28 -3.32
N MET A 251 -13.55 -16.78 -4.51
CA MET A 251 -14.51 -17.87 -4.66
C MET A 251 -13.97 -19.18 -4.08
N ARG A 252 -12.70 -19.51 -4.35
CA ARG A 252 -12.03 -20.67 -3.73
C ARG A 252 -12.04 -20.57 -2.21
N GLN A 253 -11.74 -19.39 -1.66
CA GLN A 253 -11.78 -19.18 -0.22
C GLN A 253 -13.21 -19.26 0.34
N ALA A 254 -14.21 -18.77 -0.40
CA ALA A 254 -15.61 -18.85 0.01
C ALA A 254 -16.09 -20.30 0.08
N ILE A 255 -15.71 -21.13 -0.89
CA ILE A 255 -16.02 -22.56 -0.92
C ILE A 255 -15.30 -23.29 0.21
N SER A 256 -13.99 -23.09 0.36
CA SER A 256 -13.19 -23.76 1.40
C SER A 256 -13.64 -23.39 2.82
N SER A 257 -14.18 -22.19 3.00
CA SER A 257 -14.70 -21.71 4.29
C SER A 257 -16.19 -22.01 4.51
N GLY A 258 -16.84 -22.77 3.60
CA GLY A 258 -18.26 -23.13 3.69
C GLY A 258 -19.25 -21.97 3.51
N ILE A 259 -18.79 -20.82 3.02
CA ILE A 259 -19.62 -19.63 2.78
C ILE A 259 -20.39 -19.76 1.45
N ALA A 260 -19.79 -20.41 0.45
CA ALA A 260 -20.41 -20.67 -0.84
C ALA A 260 -20.53 -22.17 -1.07
N ASN A 261 -21.73 -22.62 -1.48
CA ASN A 261 -21.96 -24.01 -1.88
C ASN A 261 -21.69 -24.17 -3.38
N PRO A 262 -20.67 -24.94 -3.80
CA PRO A 262 -20.36 -25.14 -5.22
C PRO A 262 -21.49 -25.86 -5.97
N MET A 263 -22.25 -26.72 -5.31
CA MET A 263 -23.37 -27.47 -5.90
C MET A 263 -24.61 -26.59 -6.13
N ALA A 264 -24.71 -25.43 -5.48
CA ALA A 264 -25.79 -24.47 -5.69
C ALA A 264 -25.59 -23.60 -6.94
N ILE A 265 -24.39 -23.64 -7.55
CA ILE A 265 -24.06 -22.85 -8.75
C ILE A 265 -24.46 -23.62 -10.02
N SER A 266 -24.43 -24.95 -10.02
CA SER A 266 -24.81 -25.80 -11.15
C SER A 266 -26.32 -26.03 -11.28
N SER A 267 -27.12 -25.61 -10.30
CA SER A 267 -28.57 -25.88 -10.25
C SER A 267 -29.45 -24.80 -10.88
N ARG A 268 -28.89 -23.74 -11.46
CA ARG A 268 -29.63 -22.83 -12.35
C ARG A 268 -29.53 -23.35 -13.79
N LYS A 269 -30.35 -24.34 -14.11
CA LYS A 269 -30.80 -24.56 -15.49
C LYS A 269 -32.03 -23.71 -15.77
#